data_AF-A0A2H0KYM4-F1
#
_entry.id   AF-A0A2H0KYM4-F1
#
_cell.length_a   1.000
_cell.length_b   1.000
_cell.length_c   1.000
_cell.angle_alpha   90.00
_cell.angle_beta   90.00
_cell.angle_gamma   90.00
#
_symmetry.space_group_name_H-M   'P 1'
#
loop_
_entity.id
_entity.type
_entity.pdbx_description
1 polymer ?
#
loop_
_entity_poly.entity_id
_entity_poly.type
_entity_poly.pdbx_seq_one_letter_code
_entity_poly.pdbx_strand_id
1 'polypeptide(L)'
;MILLIDKPTGISSFDVIRILRRTKIEPGGKKIKMGHAGTLDPLASGLMIIATEADTKRIEEFMGLPKEYECELEFGKRSISGDADGEMSEGNLRDISREEFEEVLQRFIGTIEQRPPQTSAVKIGGKRAYKLAREGKI
;
A
#
# COMPACT_ATOMS: atom_id res chain seq x y z
N MET A 1 -14.44 17.18 4.66
CA MET A 1 -13.13 17.63 5.16
C MET A 1 -12.06 16.67 4.66
N ILE A 2 -10.84 17.14 4.45
CA ILE A 2 -9.66 16.30 4.19
C ILE A 2 -8.87 16.16 5.49
N LEU A 3 -8.52 14.94 5.84
CA LEU A 3 -7.71 14.57 7.01
C LEU A 3 -6.40 13.97 6.50
N LEU A 4 -5.29 14.44 7.08
CA LEU A 4 -3.96 13.90 6.85
C LEU A 4 -3.59 13.08 8.08
N ILE A 5 -3.55 11.76 7.94
CA ILE A 5 -3.28 10.85 9.05
C ILE A 5 -1.91 10.22 8.84
N ASP A 6 -1.07 10.27 9.85
CA ASP A 6 0.11 9.40 9.91
C ASP A 6 -0.36 8.01 10.38
N LYS A 7 -0.44 7.05 9.44
CA LYS A 7 -0.86 5.68 9.73
C LYS A 7 0.29 4.96 10.44
N PRO A 8 0.07 4.38 11.64
CA PRO A 8 1.08 3.52 12.25
C PRO A 8 1.22 2.19 11.49
N THR A 9 2.35 1.51 11.69
CA THR A 9 2.55 0.14 11.24
C THR A 9 1.61 -0.84 11.98
N GLY A 10 1.38 -2.01 11.38
CA GLY A 10 0.60 -3.11 11.98
C GLY A 10 -0.92 -3.00 11.84
N ILE A 11 -1.44 -1.92 11.23
CA ILE A 11 -2.89 -1.77 10.95
C ILE A 11 -3.16 -1.54 9.48
N SER A 12 -4.32 -2.01 9.00
CA SER A 12 -4.73 -1.74 7.62
C SER A 12 -5.19 -0.31 7.43
N SER A 13 -5.17 0.17 6.19
CA SER A 13 -5.81 1.45 5.81
C SER A 13 -7.28 1.53 6.26
N PHE A 14 -8.03 0.42 6.19
CA PHE A 14 -9.43 0.41 6.61
C PHE A 14 -9.59 0.49 8.15
N ASP A 15 -8.61 0.02 8.91
CA ASP A 15 -8.62 0.16 10.37
C ASP A 15 -8.55 1.62 10.80
N VAL A 16 -7.79 2.46 10.08
CA VAL A 16 -7.76 3.91 10.31
C VAL A 16 -9.17 4.50 10.21
N ILE A 17 -9.91 4.17 9.14
CA ILE A 17 -11.30 4.62 8.97
C ILE A 17 -12.19 4.09 10.10
N ARG A 18 -12.01 2.83 10.51
CA ARG A 18 -12.78 2.23 11.60
C ARG A 18 -12.54 2.94 12.93
N ILE A 19 -11.30 3.31 13.22
CA ILE A 19 -10.91 4.07 14.42
C ILE A 19 -11.53 5.48 14.37
N LEU A 20 -11.37 6.20 13.26
CA LEU A 20 -11.92 7.56 13.10
C LEU A 20 -13.45 7.60 13.19
N ARG A 21 -14.15 6.57 12.71
CA ARG A 21 -15.61 6.45 12.84
C ARG A 21 -16.08 6.23 14.27
N ARG A 22 -15.22 5.72 15.17
CA ARG A 22 -15.56 5.60 16.60
C ARG A 22 -15.46 6.95 17.32
N THR A 23 -14.56 7.82 16.86
CA THR A 23 -14.31 9.12 17.48
C THR A 23 -15.13 10.24 16.87
N LYS A 24 -15.64 10.07 15.63
CA LYS A 24 -16.45 11.08 14.94
C LYS A 24 -17.84 10.56 14.57
N ILE A 25 -18.85 11.18 15.16
CA ILE A 25 -20.28 10.88 14.97
C ILE A 25 -20.98 12.20 14.62
N GLU A 26 -21.90 12.17 13.65
CA GLU A 26 -22.76 13.31 13.33
C GLU A 26 -23.80 13.56 14.44
N PRO A 27 -24.34 14.79 14.54
CA PRO A 27 -25.56 15.02 15.31
C PRO A 27 -26.66 14.01 14.92
N GLY A 28 -27.19 13.27 15.89
CA GLY A 28 -28.18 12.20 15.66
C GLY A 28 -27.60 10.79 15.49
N GLY A 29 -26.33 10.56 15.81
CA GLY A 29 -25.77 9.20 15.97
C GLY A 29 -25.31 8.52 14.67
N LYS A 30 -25.32 9.24 13.55
CA LYS A 30 -24.89 8.70 12.25
C LYS A 30 -23.37 8.71 12.12
N LYS A 31 -22.82 7.66 11.52
CA LYS A 31 -21.39 7.59 11.21
C LYS A 31 -21.09 8.46 10.01
N ILE A 32 -20.06 9.31 10.15
CA ILE A 32 -19.56 10.13 9.06
C ILE A 32 -19.06 9.23 7.91
N LYS A 33 -19.49 9.54 6.68
CA LYS A 33 -18.98 8.95 5.45
C LYS A 33 -17.50 9.33 5.30
N MET A 34 -16.67 8.32 5.10
CA MET A 34 -15.21 8.47 4.96
C MET A 34 -14.70 7.54 3.87
N GLY A 35 -13.70 7.99 3.13
CA GLY A 35 -12.93 7.21 2.17
C GLY A 35 -11.48 7.67 2.14
N HIS A 36 -10.56 6.81 1.72
CA HIS A 36 -9.13 7.12 1.66
C HIS A 36 -8.64 7.24 0.21
N ALA A 37 -7.60 8.02 -0.02
CA ALA A 37 -7.02 8.27 -1.34
C ALA A 37 -5.65 7.60 -1.51
N GLY A 38 -5.65 6.28 -1.38
CA GLY A 38 -4.45 5.44 -1.49
C GLY A 38 -4.42 4.42 -0.36
N THR A 39 -4.13 3.17 -0.68
CA THR A 39 -3.94 2.12 0.32
C THR A 39 -2.47 2.09 0.72
N LEU A 40 -2.21 2.13 2.02
CA LEU A 40 -0.94 1.68 2.60
C LEU A 40 -1.13 0.28 3.17
N ASP A 41 -0.16 -0.59 2.90
CA ASP A 41 -0.10 -1.95 3.45
C ASP A 41 0.06 -1.92 4.98
N PRO A 42 -0.29 -3.01 5.69
CA PRO A 42 -0.18 -3.05 7.15
C PRO A 42 1.23 -2.76 7.67
N LEU A 43 2.26 -3.32 7.03
CA LEU A 43 3.67 -3.08 7.34
C LEU A 43 4.09 -1.62 7.20
N ALA A 44 3.53 -0.88 6.25
CA ALA A 44 3.93 0.49 5.97
C ALA A 44 3.37 1.46 7.02
N SER A 45 4.09 2.54 7.32
CA SER A 45 3.58 3.71 8.03
C SER A 45 3.53 4.93 7.11
N GLY A 46 3.04 6.06 7.62
CA GLY A 46 3.15 7.35 6.95
C GLY A 46 1.82 7.91 6.47
N LEU A 47 1.91 8.88 5.56
CA LEU A 47 0.79 9.73 5.19
C LEU A 47 -0.35 8.95 4.51
N MET A 48 -1.53 9.04 5.11
CA MET A 48 -2.78 8.54 4.59
C MET A 48 -3.81 9.67 4.50
N ILE A 49 -4.25 9.98 3.29
CA ILE A 49 -5.24 11.02 3.01
C ILE A 49 -6.64 10.43 3.14
N ILE A 50 -7.47 11.01 4.01
CA ILE A 50 -8.86 10.59 4.24
C ILE A 50 -9.79 11.76 3.95
N ALA A 51 -10.75 11.53 3.06
CA ALA A 51 -11.81 12.49 2.75
C ALA A 51 -13.11 12.11 3.47
N THR A 52 -13.84 13.12 3.93
CA THR A 52 -15.13 12.95 4.64
C THR A 52 -16.28 13.62 3.91
N GLU A 53 -17.48 13.05 4.04
CA GLU A 53 -18.73 13.60 3.50
C GLU A 53 -18.63 14.01 2.02
N ALA A 54 -18.94 15.27 1.72
CA ALA A 54 -18.92 15.83 0.37
C ALA A 54 -17.52 15.73 -0.28
N ASP A 55 -16.46 15.86 0.51
CA ASP A 55 -15.09 15.79 0.00
C ASP A 55 -14.68 14.37 -0.44
N THR A 56 -15.47 13.34 -0.12
CA THR A 56 -15.22 11.99 -0.69
C THR A 56 -15.27 11.97 -2.21
N LYS A 57 -15.91 12.97 -2.85
CA LYS A 57 -15.92 13.13 -4.30
C LYS A 57 -14.56 13.56 -4.87
N ARG A 58 -13.66 14.06 -4.02
CA ARG A 58 -12.33 14.58 -4.40
C ARG A 58 -11.21 13.56 -4.26
N ILE A 59 -11.52 12.32 -3.85
CA ILE A 59 -10.52 11.26 -3.62
C ILE A 59 -9.63 11.04 -4.86
N GLU A 60 -10.22 11.06 -6.06
CA GLU A 60 -9.48 10.87 -7.31
C GLU A 60 -8.42 11.95 -7.56
N GLU A 61 -8.63 13.19 -7.08
CA GLU A 61 -7.64 14.29 -7.18
C GLU A 61 -6.33 13.92 -6.47
N PHE A 62 -6.42 13.20 -5.34
CA PHE A 62 -5.26 12.82 -4.53
C PHE A 62 -4.67 11.47 -4.98
N MET A 63 -5.50 10.57 -5.50
CA MET A 63 -5.05 9.27 -6.05
C MET A 63 -4.05 9.45 -7.19
N GLY A 64 -4.18 10.50 -8.00
CA GLY A 64 -3.29 10.78 -9.14
C GLY A 64 -1.98 11.52 -8.80
N LEU A 65 -1.81 12.01 -7.56
CA LEU A 65 -0.60 12.75 -7.18
C LEU A 65 0.66 11.86 -7.18
N PRO A 66 1.87 12.41 -7.34
CA PRO A 66 3.09 11.65 -7.07
C PRO A 66 3.15 11.24 -5.59
N LYS A 67 3.85 10.14 -5.32
CA LYS A 67 4.11 9.63 -3.96
C LYS A 67 5.60 9.41 -3.79
N GLU A 68 6.05 9.60 -2.57
CA GLU A 68 7.43 9.37 -2.13
C GLU A 68 7.41 8.33 -1.02
N TYR A 69 8.37 7.42 -1.04
CA TYR A 69 8.47 6.32 -0.10
C TYR A 69 9.92 6.18 0.34
N GLU A 70 10.11 5.91 1.62
CA GLU A 70 11.37 5.43 2.18
C GLU A 70 11.21 3.94 2.49
N CYS A 71 12.15 3.12 2.02
CA CYS A 71 12.08 1.67 2.12
C CYS A 71 13.45 1.12 2.55
N GLU A 72 13.41 0.08 3.37
CA GLU A 72 14.56 -0.77 3.66
C GLU A 72 14.38 -2.11 2.95
N LEU A 73 15.45 -2.60 2.31
CA LEU A 73 15.44 -3.82 1.51
C LEU A 73 16.48 -4.80 2.07
N GLU A 74 16.07 -6.06 2.25
CA GLU A 74 16.97 -7.16 2.60
C GLU A 74 17.27 -8.00 1.35
N PHE A 75 18.54 -8.09 0.97
CA PHE A 75 18.97 -8.89 -0.18
C PHE A 75 19.23 -10.34 0.20
N GLY A 76 19.09 -11.24 -0.77
CA GLY A 76 19.31 -12.68 -0.56
C GLY A 76 18.13 -13.40 0.07
N LYS A 77 17.00 -12.72 0.29
CA LYS A 77 15.74 -13.35 0.71
C LYS A 77 14.63 -13.00 -0.25
N ARG A 78 13.58 -13.82 -0.24
CA ARG A 78 12.35 -13.58 -0.97
C ARG A 78 11.15 -14.03 -0.15
N SER A 79 10.11 -13.20 -0.13
CA SER A 79 8.81 -13.57 0.42
C SER A 79 7.76 -13.72 -0.68
N ILE A 80 6.69 -14.46 -0.37
CA ILE A 80 5.54 -14.63 -1.26
C ILE A 80 4.73 -13.32 -1.37
N SER A 81 4.70 -12.51 -0.31
CA SER A 81 3.99 -11.23 -0.30
C SER A 81 4.75 -10.11 -1.02
N GLY A 82 6.07 -10.25 -1.18
CA GLY A 82 6.94 -9.20 -1.69
C GLY A 82 7.40 -8.21 -0.61
N ASP A 83 7.11 -8.48 0.67
CA ASP A 83 7.48 -7.66 1.82
C ASP A 83 7.89 -8.52 3.04
N ALA A 84 8.16 -7.88 4.17
CA ALA A 84 8.59 -8.52 5.41
C ALA A 84 7.47 -9.26 6.18
N ASP A 85 6.20 -9.07 5.83
CA ASP A 85 5.06 -9.72 6.50
C ASP A 85 4.80 -11.15 5.97
N GLY A 86 5.41 -11.51 4.84
CA GLY A 86 5.26 -12.83 4.22
C GLY A 86 6.23 -13.89 4.73
N GLU A 87 5.89 -15.15 4.48
CA GLU A 87 6.81 -16.26 4.72
C GLU A 87 8.08 -16.11 3.87
N MET A 88 9.24 -16.11 4.54
CA MET A 88 10.53 -15.90 3.93
C MET A 88 11.13 -17.21 3.42
N SER A 89 11.77 -17.12 2.26
CA SER A 89 12.61 -18.17 1.68
C SER A 89 13.98 -17.60 1.36
N GLU A 90 15.01 -18.43 1.54
CA GLU A 90 16.38 -18.08 1.17
C GLU A 90 16.49 -17.95 -0.35
N GLY A 91 17.14 -16.89 -0.78
CA GLY A 91 17.55 -16.66 -2.16
C GLY A 91 19.03 -16.97 -2.34
N ASN A 92 19.45 -17.19 -3.59
CA ASN A 92 20.86 -17.28 -3.90
C ASN A 92 21.41 -15.88 -4.12
N LEU A 93 22.15 -15.35 -3.15
CA LEU A 93 22.87 -14.10 -3.27
C LEU A 93 24.35 -14.39 -3.53
N ARG A 94 24.84 -13.90 -4.67
CA ARG A 94 26.28 -13.77 -4.90
C ARG A 94 26.78 -12.44 -4.36
N ASP A 95 28.08 -12.30 -4.22
CA ASP A 95 28.70 -10.98 -4.02
C ASP A 95 28.38 -10.07 -5.21
N ILE A 96 27.91 -8.87 -4.92
CA ILE A 96 27.55 -7.83 -5.90
C ILE A 96 28.38 -6.60 -5.57
N SER A 97 29.08 -6.05 -6.56
CA SER A 97 29.82 -4.81 -6.36
C SER A 97 28.86 -3.61 -6.25
N ARG A 98 29.32 -2.52 -5.64
CA ARG A 98 28.53 -1.29 -5.57
C ARG A 98 28.18 -0.76 -6.98
N GLU A 99 29.13 -0.87 -7.90
CA GLU A 99 28.98 -0.44 -9.29
C GLU A 99 27.91 -1.28 -10.00
N GLU A 100 27.95 -2.61 -9.86
CA GLU A 100 26.93 -3.51 -10.42
C GLU A 100 25.53 -3.17 -9.87
N PHE A 101 25.43 -2.86 -8.58
CA PHE A 101 24.17 -2.47 -7.95
C PHE A 101 23.63 -1.14 -8.49
N GLU A 102 24.50 -0.13 -8.59
CA GLU A 102 24.15 1.19 -9.12
C GLU A 102 23.71 1.13 -10.59
N GLU A 103 24.37 0.30 -11.42
CA GLU A 103 23.96 0.06 -12.81
C GLU A 103 22.55 -0.55 -12.92
N VAL A 104 22.19 -1.46 -12.02
CA VAL A 104 20.84 -2.04 -11.98
C VAL A 104 19.82 -0.99 -11.54
N LEU A 105 20.14 -0.18 -10.53
CA LEU A 105 19.24 0.88 -10.05
C LEU A 105 18.86 1.88 -11.15
N GLN A 106 19.78 2.21 -12.06
CA GLN A 106 19.48 3.12 -13.18
C GLN A 106 18.30 2.63 -14.04
N ARG A 107 18.07 1.31 -14.12
CA ARG A 107 16.95 0.73 -14.89
C ARG A 107 15.58 0.99 -14.27
N PHE A 108 15.54 1.40 -13.00
CA PHE A 108 14.31 1.71 -12.27
C PHE A 108 14.01 3.21 -12.20
N ILE A 109 14.88 4.06 -12.80
CA ILE A 109 14.68 5.50 -12.85
C ILE A 109 13.95 5.89 -14.14
N GLY A 110 12.87 6.65 -14.00
CA GLY A 110 12.04 7.12 -15.11
C GLY A 110 10.78 6.27 -15.31
N THR A 111 10.28 6.22 -16.55
CA THR A 111 9.09 5.44 -16.89
C THR A 111 9.45 3.98 -17.16
N ILE A 112 8.87 3.07 -16.38
CA ILE A 112 9.12 1.63 -16.50
C ILE A 112 7.80 0.86 -16.57
N GLU A 113 7.84 -0.35 -17.13
CA GLU A 113 6.75 -1.31 -17.00
C GLU A 113 6.97 -2.16 -15.75
N GLN A 114 5.97 -2.18 -14.86
CA GLN A 114 6.01 -2.98 -13.64
C GLN A 114 4.86 -3.98 -13.64
N ARG A 115 5.17 -5.25 -13.39
CA ARG A 115 4.15 -6.26 -13.11
C ARG A 115 3.70 -6.12 -11.64
N PRO A 116 2.41 -5.86 -11.37
CA PRO A 116 1.93 -5.78 -9.99
C PRO A 116 2.12 -7.10 -9.23
N PRO A 117 2.36 -7.06 -7.91
CA PRO A 117 2.44 -8.26 -7.10
C PRO A 117 1.08 -9.00 -7.07
N GLN A 118 1.11 -10.32 -6.92
CA GLN A 118 -0.10 -11.16 -6.86
C GLN A 118 -1.00 -10.82 -5.67
N THR A 119 -0.41 -10.31 -4.58
CA THR A 119 -1.06 -9.84 -3.36
C THR A 119 -1.68 -8.45 -3.49
N SER A 120 -1.62 -7.81 -4.67
CA SER A 120 -2.16 -6.47 -4.86
C SER A 120 -3.70 -6.40 -4.80
N ALA A 121 -4.22 -5.19 -4.54
CA ALA A 121 -5.65 -4.89 -4.62
C ALA A 121 -6.19 -4.80 -6.06
N VAL A 122 -5.34 -4.98 -7.07
CA VAL A 122 -5.70 -4.94 -8.50
C VAL A 122 -6.80 -5.97 -8.77
N LYS A 123 -7.79 -5.62 -9.57
CA LYS A 123 -8.86 -6.55 -9.94
C LYS A 123 -8.44 -7.34 -11.18
N ILE A 124 -8.42 -8.67 -11.07
CA ILE A 124 -8.29 -9.58 -12.22
C ILE A 124 -9.67 -10.21 -12.45
N GLY A 125 -10.26 -9.99 -13.64
CA GLY A 125 -11.59 -10.51 -13.98
C GLY A 125 -12.71 -10.07 -13.02
N GLY A 126 -12.60 -8.86 -12.45
CA GLY A 126 -13.58 -8.31 -11.50
C GLY A 126 -13.38 -8.69 -10.02
N LYS A 127 -12.44 -9.59 -9.70
CA LYS A 127 -12.09 -9.99 -8.32
C LYS A 127 -10.72 -9.43 -7.92
N ARG A 128 -10.54 -9.00 -6.67
CA ARG A 128 -9.25 -8.48 -6.17
C ARG A 128 -8.20 -9.60 -6.17
N ALA A 129 -7.00 -9.33 -6.68
CA ALA A 129 -5.94 -10.31 -6.91
C ALA A 129 -5.48 -10.99 -5.61
N TYR A 130 -5.36 -10.26 -4.50
CA TYR A 130 -5.03 -10.87 -3.19
C TYR A 130 -6.03 -11.96 -2.75
N LYS A 131 -7.32 -11.82 -3.12
CA LYS A 131 -8.33 -12.82 -2.79
C LYS A 131 -8.12 -14.11 -3.59
N LEU A 132 -7.65 -13.98 -4.83
CA LEU A 132 -7.35 -15.13 -5.70
C LEU A 132 -6.05 -15.83 -5.28
N ALA A 133 -5.03 -15.06 -4.86
CA ALA A 133 -3.78 -15.60 -4.32
C ALA A 133 -4.00 -16.38 -3.01
N ARG A 134 -4.81 -15.86 -2.07
CA ARG A 134 -5.18 -16.59 -0.85
C ARG A 134 -6.03 -17.84 -1.09
N GLU A 135 -6.75 -17.90 -2.21
CA GLU A 135 -7.54 -19.07 -2.62
C GLU A 135 -6.71 -20.09 -3.45
N GLY A 136 -5.41 -19.86 -3.67
CA GLY A 136 -4.53 -20.75 -4.42
C GLY A 136 -4.85 -20.87 -5.91
N LYS A 137 -5.54 -19.88 -6.48
CA LYS A 137 -6.00 -19.89 -7.88
C LYS A 137 -5.05 -19.20 -8.85
N ILE A 138 -3.98 -18.58 -8.35
CA ILE A 138 -2.87 -17.95 -9.08
C ILE A 138 -1.64 -17.98 -8.19
#